data_AF-A0A949S882-F1
#
_entry.id   AF-A0A949S882-F1
#
_cell.length_a   1.000
_cell.length_b   1.000
_cell.length_c   1.000
_cell.angle_alpha   90.00
_cell.angle_beta   90.00
_cell.angle_gamma   90.00
#
_symmetry.space_group_name_H-M   'P 1'
#
loop_
_entity.id
_entity.type
_entity.pdbx_description
1 polymer ?
#
loop_
_entity_poly.entity_id
_entity_poly.type
_entity_poly.pdbx_seq_one_letter_code
_entity_poly.pdbx_strand_id
1 'polypeptide(L)'
;MINKIEKLNQLSEMFKSGTITQKEFDTLKDELIKDNSLSDLSKNINESNNKVKIFFEPFYDKKGNKIEVPNIQFLDYNNILDVEIDILKPFLTKKIVFSPEDFTNDEYEILCRIFTESEILKIGSERPGFNYGFQVSISLVAALSVLIMMIISPCLIIIAASGLLACISISIKTLLKKDSTKLDKIFSYISLSICLISIIIYFYSGNELLG
;
A
#
# COMPACT_ATOMS: atom_id res chain seq x y z
N MET A 1 -30.30 -25.69 44.44
CA MET A 1 -29.51 -26.07 43.24
C MET A 1 -28.14 -25.45 43.39
N ILE A 2 -27.13 -26.25 43.74
CA ILE A 2 -25.74 -25.79 43.83
C ILE A 2 -25.30 -25.36 42.42
N ASN A 3 -24.89 -24.11 42.29
CA ASN A 3 -24.71 -23.45 41.00
C ASN A 3 -23.55 -24.13 40.25
N LYS A 4 -23.76 -24.56 38.99
CA LYS A 4 -22.75 -25.32 38.22
C LYS A 4 -21.38 -24.60 38.14
N ILE A 5 -21.42 -23.27 38.20
CA ILE A 5 -20.24 -22.39 38.26
C ILE A 5 -19.41 -22.66 39.51
N GLU A 6 -20.06 -22.92 40.65
CA GLU A 6 -19.39 -23.22 41.92
C GLU A 6 -18.67 -24.57 41.86
N LYS A 7 -19.27 -25.58 41.20
CA LYS A 7 -18.64 -26.88 40.95
C LYS A 7 -17.45 -26.79 39.98
N LEU A 8 -17.54 -25.97 38.93
CA LEU A 8 -16.41 -25.72 38.02
C LEU A 8 -15.27 -24.97 38.69
N ASN A 9 -15.58 -24.02 39.58
CA ASN A 9 -14.57 -23.31 40.37
C ASN A 9 -13.88 -24.27 41.35
N GLN A 10 -14.62 -25.14 42.05
CA GLN A 10 -14.05 -26.17 42.90
C GLN A 10 -13.15 -27.14 42.13
N LEU A 11 -13.55 -27.56 40.92
CA LEU A 11 -12.73 -28.43 40.07
C LEU A 11 -11.43 -27.73 39.63
N SER A 12 -11.50 -26.43 39.32
CA SER A 12 -10.33 -25.62 38.99
C SER A 12 -9.39 -25.45 40.18
N GLU A 13 -9.92 -25.27 41.38
CA GLU A 13 -9.13 -25.21 42.61
C GLU A 13 -8.44 -26.54 42.90
N MET A 14 -9.13 -27.68 42.74
CA MET A 14 -8.56 -29.02 42.91
C MET A 14 -7.43 -29.33 41.92
N PHE A 15 -7.53 -28.82 40.69
CA PHE A 15 -6.45 -28.92 39.72
C PHE A 15 -5.25 -28.04 40.11
N LYS A 16 -5.51 -26.78 40.53
CA LYS A 16 -4.45 -25.86 40.98
C LYS A 16 -3.75 -26.33 42.26
N SER A 17 -4.45 -27.04 43.14
CA SER A 17 -3.88 -27.64 44.35
C SER A 17 -3.11 -28.94 44.08
N GLY A 18 -3.10 -29.44 42.84
CA GLY A 18 -2.44 -30.70 42.47
C GLY A 18 -3.13 -31.94 43.04
N THR A 19 -4.37 -31.81 43.51
CA THR A 19 -5.16 -32.91 44.07
C THR A 19 -5.65 -33.88 42.98
N ILE A 20 -5.80 -33.37 41.76
CA ILE A 20 -6.17 -34.14 40.57
C ILE A 20 -5.18 -33.92 39.43
N THR A 21 -5.04 -34.91 38.56
CA THR A 21 -4.21 -34.83 37.36
C THR A 21 -4.95 -34.14 36.21
N GLN A 22 -4.21 -33.66 35.20
CA GLN A 22 -4.78 -33.05 33.99
C GLN A 22 -5.82 -33.94 33.31
N LYS A 23 -5.57 -35.26 33.24
CA LYS A 23 -6.49 -36.22 32.61
C LYS A 23 -7.80 -36.37 33.39
N GLU A 24 -7.73 -36.34 34.71
CA GLU A 24 -8.91 -36.41 35.58
C GLU A 24 -9.70 -35.10 35.52
N PHE A 25 -9.02 -33.96 35.45
CA PHE A 25 -9.66 -32.65 35.26
C PHE A 25 -10.47 -32.60 33.95
N ASP A 26 -9.87 -33.03 32.84
CA ASP A 26 -10.54 -33.00 31.53
C ASP A 26 -11.74 -33.95 31.48
N THR A 27 -11.63 -35.14 32.10
CA THR A 27 -12.73 -36.11 32.18
C THR A 27 -13.90 -35.57 33.00
N LEU A 28 -13.63 -35.00 34.17
CA LEU A 28 -14.65 -34.44 35.08
C LEU A 28 -15.30 -33.17 34.53
N LYS A 29 -14.52 -32.36 33.81
CA LYS A 29 -15.03 -31.18 33.09
C LYS A 29 -15.99 -31.61 31.97
N ASP A 30 -15.62 -32.62 31.19
CA ASP A 30 -16.46 -33.15 30.11
C ASP A 30 -17.75 -33.78 30.63
N GLU A 31 -17.69 -34.47 31.77
CA GLU A 31 -18.86 -35.05 32.42
C GLU A 31 -19.83 -33.96 32.92
N LEU A 32 -19.31 -32.89 33.54
CA LEU A 32 -20.11 -31.73 33.98
C LEU A 32 -20.76 -30.96 32.82
N ILE A 33 -20.14 -30.94 31.65
CA ILE A 33 -20.65 -30.27 30.43
C ILE A 33 -21.66 -31.14 29.69
N LYS A 34 -21.46 -32.47 29.65
CA LYS A 34 -22.36 -33.41 28.96
C LYS A 34 -23.70 -33.59 29.65
N ASP A 35 -23.78 -33.32 30.95
CA ASP A 35 -24.95 -33.60 31.78
C ASP A 35 -26.11 -32.59 31.66
N ASN A 36 -26.16 -31.73 30.62
CA ASN A 36 -27.40 -31.14 30.08
C ASN A 36 -27.14 -30.16 28.92
N SER A 37 -27.69 -30.49 27.74
CA SER A 37 -28.15 -29.58 26.68
C SER A 37 -27.25 -28.38 26.31
N LEU A 38 -26.21 -28.63 25.50
CA LEU A 38 -25.44 -27.56 24.84
C LEU A 38 -25.23 -27.87 23.35
N SER A 39 -26.32 -28.18 22.64
CA SER A 39 -26.36 -28.10 21.17
C SER A 39 -26.43 -26.65 20.66
N ASP A 40 -26.68 -25.68 21.54
CA ASP A 40 -26.88 -24.27 21.16
C ASP A 40 -25.68 -23.35 21.46
N LEU A 41 -24.61 -23.84 22.10
CA LEU A 41 -23.34 -23.09 22.21
C LEU A 41 -22.34 -23.40 21.08
N SER A 42 -22.53 -24.47 20.31
CA SER A 42 -21.67 -24.78 19.16
C SER A 42 -21.90 -23.84 17.97
N LYS A 43 -23.02 -23.09 17.94
CA LYS A 43 -23.23 -22.03 16.94
C LYS A 43 -22.39 -20.77 17.20
N ASN A 44 -22.05 -20.47 18.45
CA ASN A 44 -21.19 -19.31 18.78
C ASN A 44 -19.69 -19.65 18.83
N ILE A 45 -19.32 -20.93 18.79
CA ILE A 45 -17.91 -21.37 18.75
C ILE A 45 -17.41 -21.53 17.30
N ASN A 46 -18.31 -21.62 16.32
CA ASN A 46 -17.93 -21.70 14.90
C ASN A 46 -17.61 -20.33 14.25
N GLU A 47 -17.79 -19.20 14.93
CA GLU A 47 -17.42 -17.87 14.42
C GLU A 47 -15.94 -17.49 14.63
N SER A 48 -15.11 -18.33 15.25
CA SER A 48 -13.70 -17.97 15.53
C SER A 48 -12.63 -18.92 14.99
N ASN A 49 -12.96 -19.90 14.14
CA ASN A 49 -11.97 -20.85 13.62
C ASN A 49 -11.16 -20.35 12.41
N ASN A 50 -11.52 -19.20 11.82
CA ASN A 50 -10.84 -18.65 10.63
C ASN A 50 -9.94 -17.44 10.93
N LYS A 51 -9.77 -17.06 12.22
CA LYS A 51 -8.91 -15.93 12.58
C LYS A 51 -7.44 -16.34 12.54
N VAL A 52 -6.68 -15.71 11.64
CA VAL A 52 -5.24 -15.94 11.47
C VAL A 52 -4.48 -14.89 12.28
N LYS A 53 -3.38 -15.31 12.92
CA LYS A 53 -2.47 -14.38 13.58
C LYS A 53 -1.71 -13.59 12.53
N ILE A 54 -1.74 -12.26 12.61
CA ILE A 54 -1.04 -11.38 11.69
C ILE A 54 0.16 -10.73 12.38
N PHE A 55 1.21 -10.55 11.60
CA PHE A 55 2.37 -9.79 12.00
C PHE A 55 2.42 -8.47 11.24
N PHE A 56 2.27 -7.37 11.98
CA PHE A 56 2.55 -6.04 11.47
C PHE A 56 3.94 -5.61 11.88
N GLU A 57 4.67 -4.97 10.96
CA GLU A 57 5.97 -4.39 11.26
C GLU A 57 5.89 -2.87 11.38
N PRO A 58 6.45 -2.26 12.44
CA PRO A 58 6.50 -0.81 12.57
C PRO A 58 7.47 -0.23 11.55
N PHE A 59 7.15 0.96 11.04
CA PHE A 59 7.95 1.66 10.04
C PHE A 59 8.09 3.15 10.40
N TYR A 60 8.87 3.91 9.63
CA TYR A 60 9.10 5.34 9.87
C TYR A 60 8.42 6.21 8.82
N ASP A 61 7.91 7.37 9.23
CA ASP A 61 7.35 8.37 8.32
C ASP A 61 8.45 9.25 7.68
N LYS A 62 8.05 10.15 6.76
CA LYS A 62 8.94 11.15 6.13
C LYS A 62 9.69 12.05 7.13
N LYS A 63 9.21 12.20 8.36
CA LYS A 63 9.79 13.04 9.41
C LYS A 63 10.66 12.23 10.37
N GLY A 64 10.79 10.91 10.17
CA GLY A 64 11.51 10.00 11.06
C GLY A 64 10.71 9.59 12.30
N ASN A 65 9.40 9.85 12.36
CA ASN A 65 8.55 9.35 13.43
C ASN A 65 8.24 7.87 13.19
N LYS A 66 8.38 7.06 14.23
CA LYS A 66 7.96 5.66 14.20
C LYS A 66 6.44 5.59 14.19
N ILE A 67 5.88 4.91 13.20
CA ILE A 67 4.47 4.58 13.13
C ILE A 67 4.29 3.24 13.84
N GLU A 68 3.52 3.27 14.92
CA GLU A 68 3.21 2.08 15.69
C GLU A 68 2.20 1.20 14.96
N VAL A 69 2.32 -0.09 15.21
CA VAL A 69 1.43 -1.11 14.66
C VAL A 69 0.07 -1.06 15.36
N PRO A 70 -1.03 -1.26 14.62
CA PRO A 70 -2.35 -1.31 15.23
C PRO A 70 -2.44 -2.50 16.19
N ASN A 71 -3.23 -2.35 17.25
CA ASN A 71 -3.44 -3.41 18.25
C ASN A 71 -4.42 -4.49 17.73
N ILE A 72 -4.06 -5.12 16.61
CA ILE A 72 -4.81 -6.20 15.96
C ILE A 72 -3.85 -7.38 15.84
N GLN A 73 -4.10 -8.43 16.62
CA GLN A 73 -3.25 -9.63 16.63
C GLN A 73 -3.83 -10.76 15.77
N PHE A 74 -5.15 -10.76 15.58
CA PHE A 74 -5.88 -11.80 14.87
C PHE A 74 -6.93 -11.16 13.96
N LEU A 75 -7.04 -11.62 12.73
CA LEU A 75 -8.02 -11.14 11.75
C LEU A 75 -8.61 -12.33 11.01
N ASP A 76 -9.90 -12.27 10.70
CA ASP A 76 -10.49 -13.15 9.70
C ASP A 76 -10.36 -12.47 8.33
N TYR A 77 -9.50 -13.01 7.48
CA TYR A 77 -9.29 -12.44 6.15
C TYR A 77 -10.57 -12.45 5.29
N ASN A 78 -11.50 -13.39 5.54
CA ASN A 78 -12.71 -13.53 4.75
C ASN A 78 -13.83 -12.58 5.20
N ASN A 79 -13.74 -12.08 6.43
CA ASN A 79 -14.75 -11.21 7.02
C ASN A 79 -14.09 -10.18 7.94
N ILE A 80 -13.43 -9.19 7.33
CA ILE A 80 -12.81 -8.07 8.04
C ILE A 80 -13.92 -7.10 8.46
N LEU A 81 -14.02 -6.83 9.76
CA LEU A 81 -15.04 -5.94 10.30
C LEU A 81 -14.76 -4.47 9.90
N ASP A 82 -15.81 -3.66 9.72
CA ASP A 82 -15.66 -2.23 9.37
C ASP A 82 -14.78 -1.47 10.37
N VAL A 83 -14.87 -1.81 11.67
CA VAL A 83 -14.04 -1.21 12.73
C VAL A 83 -12.55 -1.57 12.55
N GLU A 84 -12.25 -2.78 12.09
CA GLU A 84 -10.87 -3.21 11.80
C GLU A 84 -10.36 -2.52 10.53
N ILE A 85 -11.22 -2.36 9.51
CA ILE A 85 -10.91 -1.61 8.30
C ILE A 85 -10.56 -0.16 8.64
N ASP A 86 -11.34 0.52 9.48
CA ASP A 86 -11.10 1.91 9.86
C ASP A 86 -9.74 2.12 10.56
N ILE A 87 -9.24 1.10 11.25
CA ILE A 87 -7.92 1.11 11.91
C ILE A 87 -6.81 0.74 10.91
N LEU A 88 -7.02 -0.29 10.09
CA LEU A 88 -6.02 -0.83 9.17
C LEU A 88 -5.79 0.10 7.97
N LYS A 89 -6.86 0.68 7.42
CA LYS A 89 -6.80 1.53 6.23
C LYS A 89 -5.82 2.69 6.36
N PRO A 90 -5.82 3.52 7.43
CA PRO A 90 -4.84 4.59 7.58
C PRO A 90 -3.40 4.06 7.81
N PHE A 91 -3.23 2.94 8.52
CA PHE A 91 -1.92 2.32 8.71
C PHE A 91 -1.32 1.84 7.38
N LEU A 92 -2.08 1.06 6.62
CA LEU A 92 -1.68 0.53 5.31
C LEU A 92 -1.45 1.65 4.30
N THR A 93 -2.32 2.67 4.28
CA THR A 93 -2.15 3.86 3.41
C THR A 93 -0.80 4.54 3.68
N LYS A 94 -0.46 4.76 4.95
CA LYS A 94 0.84 5.32 5.33
C LYS A 94 1.97 4.39 4.88
N LYS A 95 1.84 3.08 5.07
CA LYS A 95 2.88 2.12 4.69
C LYS A 95 3.12 2.14 3.17
N ILE A 96 2.08 2.16 2.34
CA ILE A 96 2.19 2.31 0.88
C ILE A 96 2.98 3.59 0.50
N VAL A 97 2.74 4.70 1.19
CA VAL A 97 3.36 6.00 0.88
C VAL A 97 4.79 6.11 1.38
N PHE A 98 5.10 5.54 2.54
CA PHE A 98 6.36 5.78 3.24
C PHE A 98 7.33 4.60 3.16
N SER A 99 6.84 3.36 3.23
CA SER A 99 7.67 2.17 3.13
C SER A 99 6.98 1.00 2.40
N PRO A 100 6.84 1.10 1.07
CA PRO A 100 6.24 0.04 0.26
C PRO A 100 7.12 -1.22 0.16
N GLU A 101 8.41 -1.12 0.45
CA GLU A 101 9.37 -2.23 0.38
C GLU A 101 9.35 -3.11 1.64
N ASP A 102 8.87 -2.56 2.77
CA ASP A 102 8.79 -3.26 4.06
C ASP A 102 7.44 -3.97 4.27
N PHE A 103 6.70 -4.26 3.19
CA PHE A 103 5.46 -5.02 3.29
C PHE A 103 5.74 -6.49 3.58
N THR A 104 5.16 -6.98 4.67
CA THR A 104 5.09 -8.43 4.94
C THR A 104 4.03 -9.07 4.03
N ASN A 105 4.11 -10.40 3.87
CA ASN A 105 3.13 -11.14 3.07
C ASN A 105 1.70 -10.99 3.63
N ASP A 106 1.55 -11.01 4.96
CA ASP A 106 0.25 -10.85 5.62
C ASP A 106 -0.33 -9.45 5.35
N GLU A 107 0.49 -8.40 5.48
CA GLU A 107 0.06 -7.02 5.19
C GLU A 107 -0.34 -6.83 3.73
N TYR A 108 0.36 -7.49 2.80
CA TYR A 108 0.02 -7.46 1.39
C TYR A 108 -1.33 -8.15 1.12
N GLU A 109 -1.57 -9.30 1.74
CA GLU A 109 -2.85 -10.01 1.60
C GLU A 109 -4.01 -9.17 2.14
N ILE A 110 -3.83 -8.52 3.30
CA ILE A 110 -4.84 -7.61 3.89
C ILE A 110 -5.08 -6.42 2.96
N LEU A 111 -4.00 -5.83 2.44
CA LEU A 111 -4.07 -4.69 1.53
C LEU A 111 -4.88 -5.03 0.27
N CYS A 112 -4.65 -6.18 -0.35
CA CYS A 112 -5.41 -6.63 -1.52
C CYS A 112 -6.89 -6.90 -1.25
N ARG A 113 -7.27 -7.15 0.02
CA ARG A 113 -8.67 -7.35 0.42
C ARG A 113 -9.38 -6.04 0.80
N ILE A 114 -8.65 -5.08 1.37
CA ILE A 114 -9.21 -3.79 1.81
C ILE A 114 -9.26 -2.76 0.68
N PHE A 115 -8.28 -2.77 -0.22
CA PHE A 115 -8.14 -1.77 -1.28
C PHE A 115 -8.29 -2.38 -2.66
N THR A 116 -8.89 -1.62 -3.58
CA THR A 116 -8.82 -1.94 -5.00
C THR A 116 -7.44 -1.60 -5.56
N GLU A 117 -7.02 -2.31 -6.62
CA GLU A 117 -5.76 -2.01 -7.32
C GLU A 117 -5.66 -0.52 -7.73
N SER A 118 -6.78 0.06 -8.16
CA SER A 118 -6.84 1.47 -8.54
C SER A 118 -6.58 2.45 -7.39
N GLU A 119 -7.03 2.12 -6.18
CA GLU A 119 -6.79 2.92 -4.98
C GLU A 119 -5.33 2.80 -4.53
N ILE A 120 -4.76 1.60 -4.59
CA ILE A 120 -3.35 1.36 -4.26
C ILE A 120 -2.46 2.21 -5.17
N LEU A 121 -2.70 2.20 -6.49
CA LEU A 121 -1.95 3.02 -7.44
C LEU A 121 -2.10 4.52 -7.16
N LYS A 122 -3.32 4.96 -6.81
CA LYS A 122 -3.59 6.37 -6.48
C LYS A 122 -2.86 6.80 -5.22
N ILE A 123 -2.88 5.99 -4.17
CA ILE A 123 -2.14 6.25 -2.92
C ILE A 123 -0.64 6.25 -3.20
N GLY A 124 -0.15 5.28 -3.98
CA GLY A 124 1.24 5.21 -4.41
C GLY A 124 1.72 6.45 -5.17
N SER A 125 0.84 7.12 -5.91
CA SER A 125 1.16 8.39 -6.59
C SER A 125 1.48 9.56 -5.63
N GLU A 126 1.14 9.43 -4.35
CA GLU A 126 1.45 10.42 -3.30
C GLU A 126 2.82 10.20 -2.64
N ARG A 127 3.51 9.09 -2.99
CA ARG A 127 4.85 8.76 -2.51
C ARG A 127 5.82 9.92 -2.79
N PRO A 128 6.70 10.29 -1.82
CA PRO A 128 7.80 11.21 -2.11
C PRO A 128 8.82 10.52 -3.01
N GLY A 129 9.45 11.27 -3.92
CA GLY A 129 10.44 10.71 -4.85
C GLY A 129 9.83 10.37 -6.20
N PHE A 130 10.51 9.50 -6.95
CA PHE A 130 10.16 9.15 -8.31
C PHE A 130 9.79 7.66 -8.41
N ASN A 131 8.72 7.34 -9.14
CA ASN A 131 8.48 5.98 -9.61
C ASN A 131 9.08 5.77 -11.01
N TYR A 132 9.11 6.83 -11.83
CA TYR A 132 9.63 6.80 -13.20
C TYR A 132 10.81 7.75 -13.40
N GLY A 133 11.66 7.89 -12.38
CA GLY A 133 12.72 8.90 -12.30
C GLY A 133 13.66 8.91 -13.48
N PHE A 134 14.08 7.74 -13.97
CA PHE A 134 14.94 7.62 -15.14
C PHE A 134 14.28 8.15 -16.41
N GLN A 135 13.01 7.80 -16.65
CA GLN A 135 12.25 8.21 -17.85
C GLN A 135 12.05 9.73 -17.86
N VAL A 136 11.65 10.31 -16.73
CA VAL A 136 11.42 11.77 -16.64
C VAL A 136 12.72 12.56 -16.69
N SER A 137 13.81 12.03 -16.13
CA SER A 137 15.12 12.69 -16.20
C SER A 137 15.67 12.70 -17.63
N ILE A 138 15.61 11.58 -18.34
CA ILE A 138 16.02 11.51 -19.76
C ILE A 138 15.17 12.44 -20.60
N SER A 139 13.86 12.45 -20.39
CA SER A 139 12.96 13.35 -21.10
C SER A 139 13.36 14.81 -20.89
N LEU A 140 13.62 15.22 -19.65
CA LEU A 140 14.04 16.60 -19.35
C LEU A 140 15.39 16.96 -19.98
N VAL A 141 16.39 16.10 -19.89
CA VAL A 141 17.72 16.33 -20.49
C VAL A 141 17.61 16.40 -22.02
N ALA A 142 16.80 15.55 -22.62
CA ALA A 142 16.54 15.57 -24.06
C ALA A 142 15.81 16.86 -24.48
N ALA A 143 14.82 17.32 -23.72
CA ALA A 143 14.12 18.58 -23.98
C ALA A 143 15.08 19.78 -23.98
N LEU A 144 15.96 19.85 -22.97
CA LEU A 144 16.98 20.90 -22.88
C LEU A 144 17.98 20.82 -24.05
N SER A 145 18.42 19.62 -24.41
CA SER A 145 19.34 19.41 -25.54
C SER A 145 18.71 19.88 -26.86
N VAL A 146 17.43 19.57 -27.08
CA VAL A 146 16.66 20.02 -28.25
C VAL A 146 16.57 21.54 -28.29
N LEU A 147 16.27 22.18 -27.16
CA LEU A 147 16.21 23.64 -27.06
C LEU A 147 17.56 24.28 -27.45
N ILE A 148 18.67 23.75 -26.92
CA ILE A 148 20.02 24.22 -27.23
C ILE A 148 20.34 24.06 -28.72
N MET A 149 20.03 22.90 -29.31
CA MET A 149 20.26 22.65 -30.73
C MET A 149 19.48 23.64 -31.62
N MET A 150 18.22 23.92 -31.27
CA MET A 150 17.39 24.86 -32.02
C MET A 150 17.87 26.31 -31.91
N ILE A 151 18.50 26.70 -30.80
CA ILE A 151 19.10 28.04 -30.63
C ILE A 151 20.43 28.18 -31.39
N ILE A 152 21.30 27.16 -31.32
CA ILE A 152 22.67 27.27 -31.83
C ILE A 152 22.76 27.09 -33.35
N SER A 153 21.99 26.16 -33.93
CA SER A 153 22.12 25.87 -35.35
C SER A 153 20.81 25.43 -36.00
N PRO A 154 20.30 26.20 -36.97
CA PRO A 154 19.16 25.81 -37.79
C PRO A 154 19.39 24.49 -38.56
N CYS A 155 20.65 24.09 -38.81
CA CYS A 155 20.93 22.86 -39.56
C CYS A 155 20.69 21.58 -38.74
N LEU A 156 20.58 21.67 -37.41
CA LEU A 156 20.33 20.51 -36.53
C LEU A 156 18.84 20.21 -36.32
N ILE A 157 17.95 20.92 -37.01
CA ILE A 157 16.49 20.82 -36.86
C ILE A 157 15.97 19.37 -37.01
N ILE A 158 16.51 18.59 -37.95
CA ILE A 158 16.05 17.21 -38.19
C ILE A 158 16.34 16.31 -36.97
N ILE A 159 17.53 16.45 -36.39
CA ILE A 159 17.94 15.70 -35.20
C ILE A 159 17.13 16.20 -33.98
N ALA A 160 16.98 17.52 -33.86
CA ALA A 160 16.19 18.14 -32.81
C ALA A 160 14.70 17.71 -32.85
N ALA A 161 14.11 17.57 -34.03
CA ALA A 161 12.71 17.16 -34.20
C ALA A 161 12.45 15.72 -33.73
N SER A 162 13.37 14.78 -34.04
CA SER A 162 13.23 13.40 -33.57
C SER A 162 13.37 13.29 -32.04
N GLY A 163 14.31 14.04 -31.45
CA GLY A 163 14.44 14.16 -29.99
C GLY A 163 13.20 14.78 -29.34
N LEU A 164 12.60 15.78 -29.98
CA LEU A 164 11.38 16.45 -29.51
C LEU A 164 10.18 15.48 -29.46
N LEU A 165 9.96 14.69 -30.52
CA LEU A 165 8.89 13.68 -30.54
C LEU A 165 9.09 12.60 -29.47
N ALA A 166 10.33 12.12 -29.31
CA ALA A 166 10.65 11.14 -28.29
C ALA A 166 10.37 11.69 -26.87
N CYS A 167 10.78 12.93 -26.63
CA CYS A 167 10.59 13.60 -25.35
C CYS A 167 9.10 13.80 -25.00
N ILE A 168 8.32 14.33 -25.93
CA ILE A 168 6.86 14.48 -25.77
C ILE A 168 6.21 13.13 -25.49
N SER A 169 6.58 12.10 -26.25
CA SER A 169 6.04 10.75 -26.07
C SER A 169 6.33 10.17 -24.69
N ILE A 170 7.56 10.34 -24.19
CA ILE A 170 7.94 9.85 -22.85
C ILE A 170 7.19 10.62 -21.77
N SER A 171 7.12 11.96 -21.87
CA SER A 171 6.41 12.79 -20.89
C SER A 171 4.92 12.48 -20.83
N ILE A 172 4.25 12.33 -21.98
CA ILE A 172 2.83 11.97 -22.02
C ILE A 172 2.62 10.56 -21.46
N LYS A 173 3.45 9.57 -21.83
CA LYS A 173 3.35 8.21 -21.29
C LYS A 173 3.49 8.21 -19.78
N THR A 174 4.40 8.98 -19.20
CA THR A 174 4.55 9.10 -17.75
C THR A 174 3.34 9.76 -17.10
N LEU A 175 2.79 10.83 -17.70
CA LEU A 175 1.59 11.50 -17.18
C LEU A 175 0.34 10.63 -17.20
N LEU A 176 0.23 9.69 -18.16
CA LEU A 176 -0.89 8.75 -18.26
C LEU A 176 -0.82 7.61 -17.23
N LYS A 177 0.35 7.36 -16.62
CA LYS A 177 0.51 6.33 -15.60
C LYS A 177 -0.12 6.77 -14.28
N LYS A 178 -1.05 5.97 -13.76
CA LYS A 178 -1.83 6.30 -12.54
C LYS A 178 -0.97 6.36 -11.28
N ASP A 179 0.10 5.57 -11.25
CA ASP A 179 1.09 5.49 -10.19
C ASP A 179 2.23 6.51 -10.34
N SER A 180 2.21 7.38 -11.35
CA SER A 180 3.23 8.43 -11.49
C SER A 180 3.18 9.39 -10.29
N THR A 181 4.33 9.59 -9.66
CA THR A 181 4.40 10.44 -8.46
C THR A 181 4.21 11.91 -8.80
N LYS A 182 4.00 12.75 -7.78
CA LYS A 182 3.97 14.21 -7.94
C LYS A 182 5.24 14.74 -8.62
N LEU A 183 6.43 14.19 -8.30
CA LEU A 183 7.68 14.61 -8.92
C LEU A 183 7.80 14.13 -10.37
N ASP A 184 7.39 12.90 -10.68
CA ASP A 184 7.34 12.40 -12.06
C ASP A 184 6.49 13.33 -12.95
N LYS A 185 5.32 13.74 -12.44
CA LYS A 185 4.40 14.66 -13.13
C LYS A 185 5.01 16.05 -13.32
N ILE A 186 5.60 16.64 -12.27
CA ILE A 186 6.25 17.96 -12.35
C ILE A 186 7.36 17.97 -13.41
N PHE A 187 8.25 16.98 -13.39
CA PHE A 187 9.35 16.90 -14.36
C PHE A 187 8.82 16.71 -15.79
N SER A 188 7.77 15.89 -15.96
CA SER A 188 7.11 15.71 -17.26
C SER A 188 6.48 17.02 -17.77
N TYR A 189 5.84 17.81 -16.91
CA TYR A 189 5.28 19.11 -17.29
C TYR A 189 6.36 20.13 -17.65
N ILE A 190 7.47 20.18 -16.90
CA ILE A 190 8.61 21.05 -17.22
C ILE A 190 9.19 20.67 -18.59
N SER A 191 9.39 19.37 -18.81
CA SER A 191 9.90 18.83 -20.07
C SER A 191 9.00 19.22 -21.26
N LEU A 192 7.68 19.03 -21.14
CA LEU A 192 6.72 19.46 -22.17
C LEU A 192 6.72 20.96 -22.40
N SER A 193 6.87 21.77 -21.35
CA SER A 193 6.95 23.22 -21.46
C SER A 193 8.19 23.66 -22.25
N ILE A 194 9.33 23.02 -22.01
CA ILE A 194 10.56 23.25 -22.79
C ILE A 194 10.34 22.85 -24.25
N CYS A 195 9.74 21.69 -24.52
CA CYS A 195 9.42 21.29 -25.89
C CYS A 195 8.51 22.30 -26.60
N LEU A 196 7.51 22.85 -25.92
CA LEU A 196 6.64 23.89 -26.47
C LEU A 196 7.44 25.14 -26.86
N ILE A 197 8.33 25.61 -25.98
CA ILE A 197 9.21 26.75 -26.24
C ILE A 197 10.09 26.47 -27.47
N SER A 198 10.68 25.28 -27.56
CA SER A 198 11.48 24.87 -28.72
C SER A 198 10.69 24.92 -30.02
N ILE A 199 9.43 24.47 -30.03
CA ILE A 199 8.54 24.57 -31.21
C ILE A 199 8.32 26.03 -31.62
N ILE A 200 8.07 26.93 -30.66
CA ILE A 200 7.86 28.35 -30.93
C ILE A 200 9.11 28.98 -31.56
N ILE A 201 10.29 28.69 -31.00
CA ILE A 201 11.57 29.17 -31.55
C ILE A 201 11.78 28.66 -32.97
N TYR A 202 11.48 27.38 -33.23
CA TYR A 202 11.57 26.81 -34.56
C TYR A 202 10.73 27.57 -35.60
N PHE A 203 9.47 27.87 -35.30
CA PHE A 203 8.62 28.64 -36.21
C PHE A 203 9.11 30.07 -36.41
N TYR A 204 9.67 30.69 -35.37
CA TYR A 204 10.20 32.05 -35.46
C TYR A 204 11.46 32.10 -36.35
N SER A 205 12.44 31.24 -36.09
CA SER A 205 13.67 31.16 -36.88
C SER A 205 13.44 30.69 -38.32
N GLY A 206 12.45 29.83 -38.55
CA GLY A 206 12.07 29.38 -39.89
C GLY A 206 11.48 30.49 -40.77
N ASN A 207 10.71 31.41 -40.17
CA ASN A 207 10.14 32.55 -40.89
C ASN A 207 11.20 33.58 -41.30
N GLU A 208 12.26 33.78 -40.50
CA GLU A 208 13.37 34.68 -40.86
C GLU A 208 14.28 34.13 -41.98
N LEU A 209 14.29 32.81 -42.21
CA LEU A 209 15.09 32.16 -43.26
C LEU A 209 14.39 32.11 -44.64
N LEU A 210 13.09 32.37 -44.70
CA LEU A 210 12.24 32.30 -45.90
C LEU A 210 11.78 33.67 -46.42
N GLY A 211 12.09 34.76 -45.70
CA GLY A 211 11.87 36.15 -46.13
C GLY A 211 13.14 36.77 -46.68
#